data_AF-N1UDY7-F1
#
_entry.id   AF-N1UDY7-F1
#
_cell.length_a   1.000
_cell.length_b   1.000
_cell.length_c   1.000
_cell.angle_alpha   90.00
_cell.angle_beta   90.00
_cell.angle_gamma   90.00
#
_symmetry.space_group_name_H-M   'P 1'
#
loop_
_entity.id
_entity.type
_entity.pdbx_description
1 polymer ?
#
loop_
_entity_poly.entity_id
_entity_poly.type
_entity_poly.pdbx_seq_one_letter_code
_entity_poly.pdbx_strand_id
1 'polypeptide(L)' 'MDLTIYLLNGVPLKGKVVSFDNFTIVLEQENKQSLVYKHAISTIIPAKIIKLYTEEAKDNKDAAQG' A
#
# COMPACT_ATOMS: atom_id res chain seq x y z
N MET A 1 -6.84 2.57 7.01
CA MET A 1 -7.41 1.50 6.16
C MET A 1 -6.72 0.21 6.53
N ASP A 2 -7.48 -0.85 6.79
CA ASP A 2 -6.88 -2.15 7.12
C ASP A 2 -6.30 -2.83 5.88
N LEU A 3 -5.15 -3.49 6.06
CA LEU A 3 -4.47 -4.27 5.04
C LEU A 3 -3.73 -5.46 5.65
N THR A 4 -3.36 -6.40 4.79
CA THR A 4 -2.43 -7.50 5.12
C THR A 4 -1.15 -7.34 4.31
N ILE A 5 -0.01 -7.31 4.97
CA ILE A 5 1.32 -7.35 4.37
C ILE A 5 1.84 -8.78 4.49
N TYR A 6 2.19 -9.42 3.38
CA TYR A 6 2.95 -10.65 3.40
C TYR A 6 4.43 -10.31 3.30
N LEU A 7 5.23 -10.92 4.17
CA LEU A 7 6.69 -10.83 4.11
C LEU A 7 7.25 -11.86 3.12
N LEU A 8 8.53 -11.72 2.74
CA LEU A 8 9.23 -12.67 1.88
C LEU A 8 9.26 -14.09 2.46
N ASN A 9 9.29 -14.22 3.79
CA ASN A 9 9.22 -15.52 4.47
C ASN A 9 7.79 -16.08 4.59
N GLY A 10 6.79 -15.42 4.01
CA GLY A 10 5.40 -15.85 4.02
C GLY A 10 4.59 -15.45 5.26
N VAL A 11 5.20 -14.84 6.28
CA VAL A 11 4.48 -14.39 7.48
C VAL A 11 3.56 -13.22 7.14
N PRO A 12 2.26 -13.27 7.50
CA PRO A 12 1.34 -12.15 7.33
C PRO A 12 1.39 -11.19 8.53
N LEU A 13 1.42 -9.89 8.24
CA LEU A 13 1.22 -8.80 9.20
C LEU A 13 -0.09 -8.09 8.85
N LYS A 14 -0.97 -7.87 9.84
CA LYS A 14 -2.24 -7.19 9.63
C LYS A 14 -2.25 -5.87 10.38
N GLY A 15 -2.79 -4.83 9.76
CA GLY A 15 -2.92 -3.55 10.44
C GLY A 15 -3.23 -2.40 9.51
N LYS A 16 -2.97 -1.20 10.01
CA LYS A 16 -3.14 0.06 9.28
C LYS A 16 -1.78 0.70 9.08
N VAL A 17 -1.54 1.22 7.87
CA VAL A 17 -0.37 2.05 7.62
C VAL A 17 -0.61 3.41 8.28
N VAL A 18 0.30 3.81 9.17
CA VAL A 18 0.27 5.10 9.88
C VAL A 18 1.19 6.10 9.20
N SER A 19 2.36 5.65 8.75
CA SER A 19 3.36 6.46 8.05
C SER A 19 4.21 5.59 7.14
N PHE A 20 4.94 6.20 6.21
CA PHE A 20 5.90 5.53 5.35
C PHE A 20 6.99 6.52 4.91
N ASP A 21 8.15 5.98 4.55
CA ASP A 21 9.21 6.71 3.85
C ASP A 21 9.62 5.93 2.59
N ASN A 22 10.80 6.23 2.02
CA ASN A 22 11.30 5.53 0.84
C ASN A 22 11.55 4.03 1.07
N PHE A 23 11.94 3.62 2.28
CA PHE A 23 12.40 2.27 2.60
C PHE A 23 11.55 1.54 3.64
N THR A 24 10.72 2.25 4.40
CA THR A 24 9.98 1.71 5.55
C THR A 24 8.50 2.05 5.53
N ILE A 25 7.72 1.26 6.26
CA ILE A 25 6.30 1.45 6.54
C ILE A 25 6.11 1.30 8.05
N VAL A 26 5.43 2.24 8.69
CA VAL A 26 4.95 2.11 10.07
C VAL A 26 3.56 1.48 10.03
N LEU A 27 3.45 0.25 10.52
CA LEU A 27 2.22 -0.52 10.61
C LEU A 27 1.73 -0.54 12.06
N GLU A 28 0.45 -0.21 12.26
CA GLU A 28 -0.20 -0.26 13.57
C GLU A 28 -1.24 -1.38 13.62
N GLN A 29 -1.14 -2.20 14.67
CA GLN A 29 -2.09 -3.25 15.01
C GLN A 29 -2.40 -3.17 16.51
N GLU A 30 -3.68 -3.00 16.89
CA GLU A 30 -4.11 -2.95 18.31
C GLU A 30 -3.30 -1.96 19.16
N ASN A 31 -3.13 -0.72 18.66
CA ASN A 31 -2.35 0.37 19.29
C ASN A 31 -0.85 0.05 19.48
N LYS A 32 -0.33 -1.01 18.86
CA LYS A 32 1.11 -1.29 18.79
C LYS A 32 1.63 -0.93 17.41
N GLN A 33 2.72 -0.16 17.39
CA GLN A 33 3.39 0.24 16.16
C GLN A 33 4.59 -0.65 15.88
N SER A 34 4.79 -0.98 14.60
CA SER A 34 5.91 -1.76 14.11
C SER A 34 6.48 -1.10 12.87
N LEU A 35 7.82 -1.07 12.77
CA LEU A 35 8.52 -0.60 11.57
C LEU A 35 8.82 -1.80 10.67
N VAL A 36 8.31 -1.76 9.44
CA VAL A 36 8.50 -2.82 8.44
C VAL A 36 9.35 -2.27 7.30
N TYR A 37 10.47 -2.93 7.01
CA TYR A 37 11.29 -2.60 5.85
C TYR A 37 10.68 -3.16 4.56
N LYS A 38 10.63 -2.32 3.51
CA LYS A 38 10.06 -2.70 2.21
C LYS A 38 10.79 -3.86 1.54
N HIS A 39 12.11 -4.00 1.76
CA HIS A 39 12.87 -5.13 1.20
C HIS A 39 12.43 -6.48 1.77
N ALA A 40 11.74 -6.52 2.91
CA ALA A 40 11.24 -7.75 3.51
C ALA A 40 9.79 -8.06 3.09
N ILE A 41 9.14 -7.17 2.34
CA ILE A 41 7.73 -7.29 1.93
C ILE A 41 7.66 -7.97 0.56
N SER A 42 6.80 -8.98 0.44
CA SER A 42 6.46 -9.60 -0.84
C SER A 42 5.20 -8.98 -1.46
N THR A 43 4.13 -8.86 -0.67
CA THR A 43 2.80 -8.45 -1.17
C THR A 43 2.06 -7.58 -0.16
N ILE A 44 1.33 -6.58 -0.63
CA ILE A 44 0.40 -5.77 0.19
C ILE A 44 -1.02 -5.97 -0.35
N ILE A 45 -1.93 -6.42 0.51
CA ILE A 45 -3.33 -6.70 0.17
C ILE A 45 -4.24 -5.76 0.97
N PRO A 46 -4.86 -4.75 0.34
CA PRO A 46 -5.83 -3.89 0.99
C PRO A 46 -7.13 -4.65 1.33
N ALA A 47 -7.75 -4.38 2.49
CA ALA A 47 -9.00 -5.03 2.87
C ALA A 47 -10.23 -4.59 2.05
N LYS A 48 -10.11 -3.48 1.31
CA LYS A 48 -11.13 -2.95 0.39
C LYS A 48 -10.45 -2.59 -0.92
N ILE A 49 -11.19 -2.68 -2.03
CA ILE A 49 -10.69 -2.25 -3.34
C ILE A 49 -10.29 -0.77 -3.26
N ILE A 50 -9.08 -0.46 -3.72
CA ILE A 50 -8.57 0.89 -3.85
C ILE A 50 -8.55 1.29 -5.32
N LYS A 51 -8.96 2.53 -5.61
CA LYS A 51 -8.76 3.13 -6.92
C LYS A 51 -7.32 3.63 -6.97
N LEU A 52 -6.50 3.00 -7.81
CA LEU A 52 -5.17 3.50 -8.12
C LEU A 52 -5.29 4.48 -9.27
N TYR A 53 -4.73 5.67 -9.10
CA TYR A 53 -4.57 6.62 -10.20
C TYR A 53 -3.24 6.30 -10.88
N THR A 54 -3.29 5.69 -12.06
CA THR A 54 -2.13 5.53 -12.92
C THR A 54 -1.93 6.79 -13.73
N GLU A 55 -0.68 7.15 -14.02
CA GLU A 55 -0.37 8.35 -14.80
C GLU A 55 -0.88 8.26 -16.25
N GLU A 56 -1.15 7.05 -16.74
CA GLU A 56 -1.73 6.77 -18.06
C GLU A 56 -3.16 7.33 -18.24
N ALA A 57 -3.87 7.66 -17.16
CA ALA A 57 -5.24 8.18 -17.23
C ALA A 57 -5.33 9.70 -17.54
N LYS A 58 -4.20 10.39 -17.71
CA LYS A 58 -4.17 11.84 -17.97
C LYS A 58 -4.22 12.23 -19.45
N ASP A 59 -4.01 11.30 -20.40
CA ASP A 59 -3.82 11.63 -21.81
C ASP A 59 -5.07 11.47 -22.71
N ASN A 60 -6.23 11.13 -22.13
CA ASN A 60 -7.48 10.89 -22.88
C ASN A 60 -8.60 11.90 -22.58
N LYS A 61 -8.27 13.20 -22.47
CA LYS A 61 -9.29 14.27 -22.34
C LYS A 61 -9.23 15.37 -23.40
N ASP A 62 -8.23 15.38 -24.28
CA ASP A 62 -8.06 16.45 -25.28
C ASP A 62 -8.54 16.08 -26.70
N ALA A 63 -9.07 14.87 -26.92
CA ALA A 63 -9.47 14.39 -28.26
C ALA A 63 -10.99 14.43 -28.55
N ALA A 64 -11.83 14.97 -27.66
CA ALA A 64 -13.29 14.94 -27.80
C ALA A 64 -13.96 16.33 -27.83
N GLN A 65 -13.23 17.39 -28.19
CA GLN A 65 -13.81 18.70 -28.50
C GLN A 65 -13.19 19.23 -29.81
N GLY A 66 -13.74 18.78 -30.92
CA GLY A 66 -13.51 19.28 -32.28
C GLY A 66 -14.76 19.08 -33.11
#